data_AF-A0A7X7KUK7-F1
#
_entry.id   AF-A0A7X7KUK7-F1
#
_cell.length_a   1.000
_cell.length_b   1.000
_cell.length_c   1.000
_cell.angle_alpha   90.00
_cell.angle_beta   90.00
_cell.angle_gamma   90.00
#
_symmetry.space_group_name_H-M   'P 1'
#
loop_
_entity.id
_entity.type
_entity.pdbx_description
1 polymer ?
#
loop_
_entity_poly.entity_id
_entity_poly.type
_entity_poly.pdbx_seq_one_letter_code
_entity_poly.pdbx_strand_id
1 'polypeptide(L)'
;VHGIVRGLVVTYLGLVLFLLGVNGGFMEVGSSIGRDLAALDSKLPVLIVAFMLGLVTVLAEPAVYVLTHQIEDVTGGYVRRPLVLGFLSAAVGFAVLMSVVRILSPALDLWMYLLPGFGITILLSYIVPDLFVGMAFDAGGVASGPMTATFSLAFVQGIAAQIPTADVVTDGFGMIAVVAMMPIISIQILGALYYLATRKKQSKGGVHD
;
A
#
# COMPACT_ATOMS: atom_id res chain seq x y z
N VAL A 1 1.44 22.19 23.64
CA VAL A 1 0.01 21.81 23.71
C VAL A 1 -0.86 22.68 22.79
N HIS A 2 -0.91 24.01 22.96
CA HIS A 2 -1.74 24.89 22.10
C HIS A 2 -1.50 24.75 20.59
N GLY A 3 -0.24 24.59 20.15
CA GLY A 3 0.08 24.36 18.74
C GLY A 3 -0.44 23.02 18.19
N ILE A 4 -0.41 21.97 19.01
CA ILE A 4 -0.92 20.63 18.65
C ILE A 4 -2.44 20.68 18.50
N VAL A 5 -3.13 21.32 19.44
CA VAL A 5 -4.60 21.47 19.38
C VAL A 5 -5.02 22.26 18.14
N ARG A 6 -4.33 23.39 17.84
CA ARG A 6 -4.61 24.17 16.63
C ARG A 6 -4.36 23.34 15.36
N GLY A 7 -3.25 22.60 15.31
CA GLY A 7 -2.93 21.71 14.19
C GLY A 7 -4.01 20.65 14.00
N LEU A 8 -4.41 19.96 15.08
CA LEU A 8 -5.46 18.94 15.07
C LEU A 8 -6.77 19.47 14.50
N VAL A 9 -7.22 20.66 14.93
CA VAL A 9 -8.47 21.26 14.44
C VAL A 9 -8.40 21.56 12.95
N VAL A 10 -7.29 22.15 12.48
CA VAL A 10 -7.11 22.47 11.06
C VAL A 10 -7.04 21.19 10.21
N THR A 11 -6.29 20.18 10.65
CA THR A 11 -6.19 18.88 9.97
C THR A 11 -7.53 18.15 9.94
N TYR A 12 -8.28 18.16 11.05
CA TYR A 12 -9.59 17.54 11.11
C TYR A 12 -10.58 18.18 10.13
N LEU A 13 -10.68 19.52 10.13
CA LEU A 13 -11.54 20.23 9.18
C LEU A 13 -11.13 19.98 7.72
N GLY A 14 -9.82 20.01 7.45
CA GLY A 14 -9.29 19.69 6.12
C GLY A 14 -9.63 18.26 5.69
N LEU A 15 -9.49 17.28 6.59
CA LEU A 15 -9.84 15.88 6.34
C LEU A 15 -11.34 15.71 6.09
N VAL A 16 -12.21 16.37 6.84
CA VAL A 16 -13.67 16.32 6.63
C VAL A 16 -14.03 16.89 5.26
N LEU A 17 -13.50 18.06 4.89
CA LEU A 17 -13.75 18.66 3.57
C LEU A 17 -13.21 17.78 2.43
N PHE A 18 -12.03 17.20 2.62
CA PHE A 18 -11.43 16.26 1.67
C PHE A 18 -12.30 15.02 1.48
N LEU A 19 -12.69 14.35 2.58
CA LEU A 19 -13.53 13.16 2.54
C LEU A 19 -14.92 13.46 1.96
N LEU A 20 -15.47 14.65 2.22
CA LEU A 20 -16.73 15.08 1.61
C LEU A 20 -16.62 15.17 0.08
N GLY A 21 -15.57 15.84 -0.42
CA GLY A 21 -15.34 15.95 -1.87
C GLY A 21 -15.04 14.60 -2.52
N VAL A 22 -14.32 13.73 -1.82
CA VAL A 22 -13.98 12.40 -2.31
C VAL A 22 -15.18 11.46 -2.34
N ASN A 23 -16.00 11.46 -1.29
CA ASN A 23 -17.22 10.66 -1.23
C ASN A 23 -18.24 11.09 -2.30
N GLY A 24 -18.41 12.41 -2.50
CA GLY A 24 -19.37 12.96 -3.47
C GLY A 24 -18.93 12.91 -4.94
N GLY A 25 -17.69 12.53 -5.25
CA GLY A 25 -17.19 12.52 -6.62
C GLY A 25 -16.32 11.32 -6.95
N PHE A 26 -15.15 11.20 -6.31
CA PHE A 26 -14.17 10.18 -6.64
C PHE A 26 -14.65 8.75 -6.38
N MET A 27 -15.39 8.51 -5.30
CA MET A 27 -15.90 7.17 -4.98
C MET A 27 -16.93 6.69 -6.01
N GLU A 28 -17.85 7.55 -6.45
CA GLU A 28 -18.85 7.20 -7.47
C GLU A 28 -18.20 6.85 -8.81
N VAL A 29 -17.21 7.66 -9.22
CA VAL A 29 -16.41 7.40 -10.43
C VAL A 29 -15.63 6.08 -10.30
N GLY A 30 -14.95 5.85 -9.17
CA GLY A 30 -14.20 4.62 -8.93
C GLY A 30 -15.10 3.39 -9.03
N SER A 31 -16.26 3.41 -8.38
CA SER A 31 -17.23 2.30 -8.42
C SER A 31 -17.81 2.07 -9.81
N SER A 32 -18.12 3.11 -10.58
CA SER A 32 -18.57 2.97 -11.97
C SER A 32 -17.50 2.32 -12.84
N ILE A 33 -16.26 2.83 -12.81
CA ILE A 33 -15.15 2.28 -13.59
C ILE A 33 -14.91 0.82 -13.21
N GLY A 34 -14.95 0.49 -11.92
CA GLY A 34 -14.82 -0.88 -11.44
C GLY A 34 -15.88 -1.82 -12.01
N ARG A 35 -17.15 -1.42 -11.97
CA ARG A 35 -18.28 -2.19 -12.55
C ARG A 35 -18.13 -2.38 -14.06
N ASP A 36 -17.88 -1.29 -14.78
CA ASP A 36 -17.81 -1.29 -16.24
C ASP A 36 -16.65 -2.17 -16.74
N LEU A 37 -15.49 -2.10 -16.08
CA LEU A 37 -14.34 -2.95 -16.42
C LEU A 37 -14.56 -4.42 -16.05
N ALA A 38 -15.23 -4.70 -14.93
CA ALA A 38 -15.53 -6.07 -14.52
C ALA A 38 -16.56 -6.75 -15.45
N ALA A 39 -17.46 -5.96 -16.05
CA ALA A 39 -18.47 -6.41 -17.00
C ALA A 39 -17.90 -6.78 -18.38
N LEU A 40 -16.67 -6.39 -18.69
CA LEU A 40 -16.01 -6.80 -19.93
C LEU A 40 -15.78 -8.32 -19.98
N ASP A 41 -15.87 -8.87 -21.19
CA ASP A 41 -15.59 -10.29 -21.46
C ASP A 41 -14.14 -10.65 -21.12
N SER A 42 -13.20 -9.77 -21.48
CA SER A 42 -11.78 -9.93 -21.12
C SER A 42 -11.49 -9.37 -19.73
N LYS A 43 -10.78 -10.16 -18.92
CA LYS A 43 -10.36 -9.75 -17.56
C LYS A 43 -9.03 -9.01 -17.52
N LEU A 44 -8.31 -8.94 -18.64
CA LEU A 44 -7.01 -8.25 -18.69
C LEU A 44 -7.12 -6.73 -18.41
N PRO A 45 -8.11 -5.99 -18.95
CA PRO A 45 -8.23 -4.55 -18.68
C PRO A 45 -8.43 -4.23 -17.20
N VAL A 46 -9.31 -4.96 -16.50
CA VAL A 46 -9.57 -4.70 -15.07
C VAL A 46 -8.32 -4.95 -14.22
N LEU A 47 -7.51 -5.96 -14.57
CA LEU A 47 -6.25 -6.25 -13.88
C LEU A 47 -5.20 -5.15 -14.09
N ILE A 48 -5.02 -4.69 -15.34
CA ILE A 48 -4.07 -3.60 -15.64
C ILE A 48 -4.48 -2.32 -14.93
N VAL A 49 -5.77 -1.95 -14.99
CA VAL A 49 -6.28 -0.76 -14.33
C VAL A 49 -6.15 -0.88 -12.82
N ALA A 50 -6.44 -2.04 -12.22
CA ALA A 50 -6.25 -2.28 -10.79
C ALA A 50 -4.81 -2.03 -10.34
N PHE A 51 -3.83 -2.56 -11.08
CA PHE A 51 -2.42 -2.34 -10.80
C PHE A 51 -2.02 -0.87 -10.93
N MET A 52 -2.41 -0.22 -12.03
CA MET A 52 -2.10 1.20 -12.28
C MET A 52 -2.77 2.13 -11.25
N LEU A 53 -4.00 1.82 -10.85
CA LEU A 53 -4.72 2.58 -9.84
C LEU A 53 -4.05 2.46 -8.48
N GLY A 54 -3.62 1.25 -8.08
CA GLY A 54 -2.84 1.07 -6.84
C GLY A 54 -1.48 1.80 -6.87
N LEU A 55 -0.80 1.83 -8.02
CA LEU A 55 0.43 2.61 -8.19
C LEU A 55 0.19 4.11 -8.01
N VAL A 56 -0.79 4.67 -8.73
CA VAL A 56 -1.04 6.11 -8.78
C VAL A 56 -1.63 6.63 -7.46
N THR A 57 -2.43 5.83 -6.76
CA THR A 57 -3.00 6.22 -5.46
C THR A 57 -1.93 6.47 -4.42
N VAL A 58 -0.87 5.65 -4.36
CA VAL A 58 0.29 5.89 -3.48
C VAL A 58 1.06 7.14 -3.90
N LEU A 59 1.27 7.33 -5.20
CA LEU A 59 1.94 8.53 -5.72
C LEU A 59 1.14 9.81 -5.45
N ALA A 60 -0.17 9.70 -5.26
CA ALA A 60 -1.03 10.83 -4.94
C ALA A 60 -1.25 11.04 -3.43
N GLU A 61 -0.83 10.09 -2.58
CA GLU A 61 -1.09 10.09 -1.15
C GLU A 61 -0.09 11.01 -0.40
N PRO A 62 -0.55 12.14 0.18
CA PRO A 62 0.34 13.07 0.87
C PRO A 62 1.05 12.46 2.08
N ALA A 63 0.39 11.53 2.78
CA ALA A 63 0.98 10.87 3.95
C ALA A 63 2.21 10.02 3.56
N VAL A 64 2.21 9.40 2.37
CA VAL A 64 3.35 8.64 1.85
C VAL A 64 4.55 9.54 1.61
N TYR A 65 4.34 10.74 1.06
CA TYR A 65 5.43 11.72 0.89
C TYR A 65 6.08 12.09 2.22
N VAL A 66 5.28 12.37 3.24
CA VAL A 66 5.78 12.67 4.59
C VAL A 66 6.59 11.50 5.15
N LEU A 67 6.10 10.27 4.99
CA LEU A 67 6.83 9.07 5.43
C LEU A 67 8.17 8.92 4.70
N THR A 68 8.21 9.11 3.37
CA THR A 68 9.49 9.00 2.65
C THR A 68 10.52 10.03 3.13
N HIS A 69 10.07 11.23 3.50
CA HIS A 69 10.91 12.24 4.14
C HIS A 69 11.45 11.75 5.49
N GLN A 70 10.57 11.25 6.35
CA GLN A 70 10.96 10.72 7.65
C GLN A 70 11.97 9.58 7.51
N ILE A 71 11.76 8.66 6.56
CA ILE A 71 12.68 7.55 6.29
C ILE A 71 14.06 8.06 5.87
N GLU A 72 14.14 9.04 4.97
CA GLU A 72 15.43 9.59 4.56
C GLU A 72 16.14 10.30 5.72
N ASP A 73 15.39 11.06 6.54
CA ASP A 73 15.94 11.80 7.66
C ASP A 73 16.45 10.87 8.77
N VAL A 74 15.69 9.84 9.15
CA VAL A 74 16.12 8.86 10.19
C VAL A 74 17.24 7.92 9.71
N THR A 75 17.38 7.74 8.39
CA THR A 75 18.48 6.96 7.81
C THR A 75 19.70 7.82 7.47
N GLY A 76 19.69 9.11 7.79
CA GLY A 76 20.80 10.03 7.50
C GLY A 76 21.10 10.17 6.01
N GLY A 77 20.07 10.07 5.14
CA GLY A 77 20.21 10.13 3.69
C GLY A 77 20.65 8.82 3.02
N TYR A 78 20.81 7.74 3.80
CA TYR A 78 21.23 6.43 3.26
C TYR A 78 20.17 5.80 2.35
N VAL A 79 18.89 5.94 2.72
CA VAL A 79 17.75 5.45 1.93
C VAL A 79 17.09 6.63 1.22
N ARG A 80 17.17 6.66 -0.11
CA ARG A 80 16.66 7.77 -0.92
C ARG A 80 15.14 7.74 -1.07
N ARG A 81 14.48 8.90 -0.95
CA ARG A 81 13.00 9.02 -1.06
C ARG A 81 12.39 8.40 -2.32
N PRO A 82 12.91 8.64 -3.54
CA PRO A 82 12.30 8.10 -4.76
C PRO A 82 12.30 6.57 -4.81
N LEU A 83 13.29 5.94 -4.18
CA LEU A 83 13.39 4.49 -4.11
C LEU A 83 12.30 3.92 -3.19
N VAL A 84 12.13 4.52 -2.01
CA VAL A 84 11.06 4.16 -1.07
C VAL A 84 9.70 4.34 -1.74
N LEU A 85 9.46 5.49 -2.38
CA LEU A 85 8.21 5.77 -3.08
C LEU A 85 7.93 4.74 -4.19
N GLY A 86 8.94 4.35 -4.96
CA GLY A 86 8.81 3.32 -5.99
C GLY A 86 8.44 1.95 -5.42
N PHE A 87 9.09 1.53 -4.33
CA PHE A 87 8.80 0.27 -3.64
C PHE A 87 7.38 0.25 -3.03
N LEU A 88 6.96 1.36 -2.41
CA LEU A 88 5.61 1.48 -1.85
C LEU A 88 4.55 1.48 -2.95
N SER A 89 4.77 2.25 -4.02
CA SER A 89 3.81 2.33 -5.13
C SER A 89 3.64 0.98 -5.80
N ALA A 90 4.73 0.27 -6.08
CA ALA A 90 4.68 -1.07 -6.65
C ALA A 90 3.95 -2.05 -5.72
N ALA A 91 4.23 -2.02 -4.41
CA ALA A 91 3.60 -2.90 -3.43
C ALA A 91 2.08 -2.71 -3.38
N VAL A 92 1.59 -1.47 -3.36
CA VAL A 92 0.15 -1.19 -3.37
C VAL A 92 -0.48 -1.50 -4.73
N GLY A 93 0.21 -1.22 -5.83
CA GLY A 93 -0.20 -1.68 -7.18
C GLY A 93 -0.46 -3.18 -7.21
N PHE A 94 0.50 -3.98 -6.72
CA PHE A 94 0.34 -5.43 -6.60
C PHE A 94 -0.73 -5.82 -5.58
N ALA A 95 -0.89 -5.10 -4.48
CA ALA A 95 -1.93 -5.39 -3.49
C ALA A 95 -3.35 -5.24 -4.06
N VAL A 96 -3.61 -4.14 -4.78
CA VAL A 96 -4.90 -3.91 -5.44
C VAL A 96 -5.12 -4.92 -6.55
N LEU A 97 -4.10 -5.21 -7.37
CA LEU A 97 -4.14 -6.26 -8.38
C LEU A 97 -4.51 -7.62 -7.78
N MET A 98 -3.82 -8.06 -6.72
CA MET A 98 -4.07 -9.33 -6.04
C MET A 98 -5.49 -9.38 -5.45
N SER A 99 -5.99 -8.25 -4.95
CA SER A 99 -7.36 -8.15 -4.43
C SER A 99 -8.40 -8.35 -5.53
N VAL A 100 -8.17 -7.80 -6.72
CA VAL A 100 -9.04 -8.04 -7.88
C VAL A 100 -8.92 -9.49 -8.37
N VAL A 101 -7.71 -10.06 -8.39
CA VAL A 101 -7.53 -11.49 -8.71
C VAL A 101 -8.32 -12.38 -7.75
N ARG A 102 -8.36 -12.05 -6.45
CA ARG A 102 -9.16 -12.76 -5.45
C ARG A 102 -10.65 -12.70 -5.81
N ILE A 103 -11.19 -11.51 -6.09
CA ILE A 103 -12.60 -11.33 -6.44
C ILE A 103 -12.99 -12.15 -7.68
N LEU A 104 -12.11 -12.19 -8.68
CA LEU A 104 -12.34 -12.94 -9.91
C LEU A 104 -12.18 -14.46 -9.74
N SER A 105 -11.60 -14.92 -8.63
CA SER A 105 -11.24 -16.32 -8.39
C SER A 105 -11.93 -16.84 -7.12
N PRO A 106 -13.11 -17.49 -7.23
CA PRO A 106 -13.90 -17.94 -6.08
C PRO A 106 -13.18 -18.90 -5.13
N ALA A 107 -12.08 -19.52 -5.58
CA ALA A 107 -11.28 -20.45 -4.79
C ALA A 107 -10.30 -19.76 -3.83
N LEU A 108 -10.10 -18.44 -3.96
CA LEU A 108 -9.09 -17.71 -3.19
C LEU A 108 -9.74 -16.98 -2.02
N ASP A 109 -9.43 -17.41 -0.81
CA ASP A 109 -9.84 -16.71 0.41
C ASP A 109 -8.81 -15.64 0.80
N LEU A 110 -9.25 -14.63 1.55
CA LEU A 110 -8.38 -13.58 2.08
C LEU A 110 -7.22 -14.12 2.94
N TRP A 111 -7.47 -15.17 3.75
CA TRP A 111 -6.44 -15.73 4.64
C TRP A 111 -5.27 -16.34 3.87
N MET A 112 -5.49 -16.78 2.61
CA MET A 112 -4.44 -17.33 1.76
C MET A 112 -3.40 -16.28 1.34
N TYR A 113 -3.72 -15.00 1.46
CA TYR A 113 -2.79 -13.89 1.25
C TYR A 113 -2.20 -13.42 2.59
N LEU A 114 -3.07 -13.21 3.58
CA LEU A 114 -2.67 -12.60 4.85
C LEU A 114 -1.77 -13.50 5.68
N LEU A 115 -2.10 -14.80 5.79
CA LEU A 115 -1.33 -15.74 6.61
C LEU A 115 0.12 -15.89 6.10
N PRO A 116 0.37 -16.21 4.81
CA PRO A 116 1.75 -16.28 4.33
C PRO A 116 2.42 -14.91 4.30
N GLY A 117 1.70 -13.84 3.95
CA GLY A 117 2.30 -12.50 3.88
C GLY A 117 2.76 -11.99 5.24
N PHE A 118 1.93 -12.08 6.29
CA PHE A 118 2.38 -11.74 7.65
C PHE A 118 3.40 -12.75 8.18
N GLY A 119 3.34 -14.01 7.78
CA GLY A 119 4.40 -14.99 8.04
C GLY A 119 5.76 -14.53 7.50
N ILE A 120 5.80 -14.05 6.25
CA ILE A 120 6.99 -13.45 5.63
C ILE A 120 7.43 -12.20 6.40
N THR A 121 6.50 -11.33 6.79
CA THR A 121 6.81 -10.13 7.58
C THR A 121 7.51 -10.47 8.88
N ILE A 122 7.00 -11.46 9.62
CA ILE A 122 7.60 -11.90 10.88
C ILE A 122 9.01 -12.47 10.63
N LEU A 123 9.17 -13.32 9.61
CA LEU A 123 10.47 -13.89 9.27
C LEU A 123 11.50 -12.82 8.87
N LEU A 124 11.11 -11.86 8.04
CA LEU A 124 11.97 -10.74 7.65
C LEU A 124 12.35 -9.85 8.83
N SER A 125 11.47 -9.71 9.83
CA SER A 125 11.74 -8.91 11.03
C SER A 125 12.93 -9.43 11.84
N TYR A 126 13.22 -10.73 11.78
CA TYR A 126 14.43 -11.31 12.42
C TYR A 126 15.71 -11.11 11.61
N ILE A 127 15.60 -10.71 10.34
CA ILE A 127 16.74 -10.58 9.42
C ILE A 127 17.16 -9.11 9.28
N VAL A 128 16.20 -8.20 9.24
CA VAL A 128 16.45 -6.77 8.98
C VAL A 128 16.60 -5.98 10.29
N PRO A 129 17.35 -4.87 10.30
CA PRO A 129 17.49 -4.04 11.49
C PRO A 129 16.15 -3.47 11.98
N ASP A 130 16.00 -3.29 13.29
CA ASP A 130 14.79 -2.78 13.95
C ASP A 130 14.28 -1.46 13.35
N LEU A 131 15.19 -0.59 12.89
CA LEU A 131 14.83 0.64 12.18
C LEU A 131 14.00 0.36 10.92
N PHE A 132 14.38 -0.62 10.10
CA PHE A 132 13.62 -1.01 8.92
C PHE A 132 12.31 -1.72 9.26
N VAL A 133 12.28 -2.46 10.37
CA VAL A 133 11.03 -3.05 10.88
C VAL A 133 10.04 -1.95 11.25
N GLY A 134 10.46 -0.96 12.06
CA GLY A 134 9.62 0.18 12.44
C GLY A 134 9.09 0.95 11.23
N MET A 135 9.99 1.34 10.31
CA MET A 135 9.61 2.04 9.08
C MET A 135 8.63 1.22 8.22
N ALA A 136 8.76 -0.10 8.19
CA ALA A 136 7.87 -0.96 7.43
C ALA A 136 6.45 -0.99 8.00
N PHE A 137 6.30 -1.09 9.32
CA PHE A 137 4.99 -1.08 9.96
C PHE A 137 4.30 0.28 9.87
N ASP A 138 5.05 1.38 9.96
CA ASP A 138 4.52 2.73 9.68
C ASP A 138 4.04 2.84 8.22
N ALA A 139 4.80 2.27 7.27
CA ALA A 139 4.44 2.26 5.86
C ALA A 139 3.12 1.54 5.57
N GLY A 140 2.83 0.43 6.26
CA GLY A 140 1.57 -0.29 6.10
C GLY A 140 0.35 0.56 6.47
N GLY A 141 0.45 1.32 7.58
CA GLY A 141 -0.60 2.24 8.00
C GLY A 141 -0.74 3.46 7.07
N VAL A 142 0.37 4.01 6.60
CA VAL A 142 0.37 5.20 5.73
C VAL A 142 -0.14 4.88 4.31
N ALA A 143 0.22 3.71 3.76
CA ALA A 143 -0.16 3.31 2.40
C ALA A 143 -1.66 2.95 2.28
N SER A 144 -2.29 2.57 3.39
CA SER A 144 -3.75 2.42 3.51
C SER A 144 -4.47 3.74 3.83
N GLY A 145 -3.82 4.86 3.49
CA GLY A 145 -4.30 6.21 3.73
C GLY A 145 -5.58 6.61 2.99
N PRO A 146 -6.04 7.85 3.19
CA PRO A 146 -7.34 8.31 2.71
C PRO A 146 -7.57 8.14 1.20
N MET A 147 -6.55 8.31 0.35
CA MET A 147 -6.69 8.12 -1.10
C MET A 147 -6.98 6.67 -1.47
N THR A 148 -6.25 5.71 -0.88
CA THR A 148 -6.47 4.28 -1.10
C THR A 148 -7.81 3.84 -0.50
N ALA A 149 -8.10 4.28 0.73
CA ALA A 149 -9.32 3.90 1.46
C ALA A 149 -10.60 4.39 0.79
N THR A 150 -10.51 5.40 -0.08
CA THR A 150 -11.67 5.93 -0.79
C THR A 150 -11.70 5.46 -2.24
N PHE A 151 -10.66 5.76 -3.02
CA PHE A 151 -10.68 5.50 -4.46
C PHE A 151 -10.47 4.02 -4.79
N SER A 152 -9.42 3.40 -4.23
CA SER A 152 -9.15 1.98 -4.46
C SER A 152 -10.27 1.11 -3.86
N LEU A 153 -10.81 1.49 -2.69
CA LEU A 153 -11.92 0.77 -2.08
C LEU A 153 -13.17 0.84 -2.96
N ALA A 154 -13.58 2.04 -3.39
CA ALA A 154 -14.76 2.19 -4.24
C ALA A 154 -14.61 1.46 -5.58
N PHE A 155 -13.42 1.51 -6.19
CA PHE A 155 -13.11 0.76 -7.40
C PHE A 155 -13.26 -0.76 -7.20
N VAL A 156 -12.65 -1.31 -6.15
CA VAL A 156 -12.72 -2.74 -5.84
C VAL A 156 -14.13 -3.18 -5.46
N GLN A 157 -14.88 -2.35 -4.72
CA GLN A 157 -16.29 -2.58 -4.43
C GLN A 157 -17.16 -2.55 -5.69
N GLY A 158 -16.86 -1.68 -6.64
CA GLY A 158 -17.49 -1.66 -7.96
C GLY A 158 -17.27 -2.97 -8.71
N ILE A 159 -16.04 -3.49 -8.71
CA ILE A 159 -15.73 -4.81 -9.31
C ILE A 159 -16.52 -5.91 -8.59
N ALA A 160 -16.46 -5.96 -7.27
CA ALA A 160 -17.16 -6.96 -6.47
C ALA A 160 -18.68 -6.95 -6.71
N ALA A 161 -19.30 -5.78 -6.85
CA ALA A 161 -20.72 -5.65 -7.13
C ALA A 161 -21.14 -6.25 -8.49
N GLN A 162 -20.21 -6.38 -9.43
CA GLN A 162 -20.47 -6.97 -10.75
C GLN A 162 -20.26 -8.49 -10.78
N ILE A 163 -19.54 -9.06 -9.81
CA ILE A 163 -19.19 -10.48 -9.77
C ILE A 163 -20.16 -11.22 -8.83
N PRO A 164 -20.98 -12.18 -9.33
CA PRO A 164 -22.02 -12.81 -8.50
C PRO A 164 -21.53 -13.58 -7.29
N THR A 165 -20.28 -14.06 -7.32
CA THR A 165 -19.66 -14.83 -6.23
C THR A 165 -18.96 -13.97 -5.18
N ALA A 166 -18.89 -12.65 -5.39
CA ALA A 166 -18.15 -11.73 -4.54
C ALA A 166 -19.07 -11.08 -3.49
N ASP A 167 -18.49 -10.72 -2.35
CA ASP A 167 -19.18 -9.97 -1.30
C ASP A 167 -18.57 -8.58 -1.19
N VAL A 168 -19.33 -7.54 -1.51
CA VAL A 168 -18.83 -6.15 -1.62
C VAL A 168 -18.13 -5.67 -0.35
N VAL A 169 -18.61 -6.09 0.82
CA VAL A 169 -18.06 -5.68 2.11
C VAL A 169 -16.76 -6.42 2.39
N THR A 170 -16.82 -7.75 2.42
CA THR A 170 -15.69 -8.63 2.71
C THR A 170 -14.58 -8.42 1.69
N ASP A 171 -14.93 -8.27 0.41
CA ASP A 171 -13.94 -8.11 -0.62
C ASP A 171 -13.28 -6.73 -0.62
N GLY A 172 -14.07 -5.68 -0.42
CA GLY A 172 -13.59 -4.31 -0.28
C GLY A 172 -12.65 -4.15 0.92
N PHE A 173 -13.10 -4.53 2.12
CA PHE A 173 -12.25 -4.46 3.32
C PHE A 173 -11.06 -5.44 3.25
N GLY A 174 -11.24 -6.59 2.61
CA GLY A 174 -10.14 -7.53 2.35
C GLY A 174 -9.02 -6.90 1.51
N MET A 175 -9.33 -5.99 0.58
CA MET A 175 -8.29 -5.26 -0.15
C MET A 175 -7.48 -4.35 0.77
N ILE A 176 -8.13 -3.65 1.71
CA ILE A 176 -7.44 -2.80 2.69
C ILE A 176 -6.43 -3.60 3.51
N ALA A 177 -6.78 -4.83 3.92
CA ALA A 177 -5.87 -5.71 4.63
C ALA A 177 -4.63 -6.09 3.80
N VAL A 178 -4.80 -6.39 2.51
CA VAL A 178 -3.68 -6.70 1.60
C VAL A 178 -2.81 -5.45 1.36
N VAL A 179 -3.43 -4.27 1.21
CA VAL A 179 -2.71 -3.00 1.05
C VAL A 179 -1.98 -2.59 2.33
N ALA A 180 -2.49 -2.92 3.52
CA ALA A 180 -1.75 -2.68 4.75
C ALA A 180 -0.51 -3.60 4.88
N MET A 181 -0.61 -4.85 4.39
CA MET A 181 0.43 -5.86 4.52
C MET A 181 1.57 -5.71 3.50
N MET A 182 1.25 -5.50 2.22
CA MET A 182 2.25 -5.49 1.13
C MET A 182 3.36 -4.43 1.27
N PRO A 183 3.08 -3.19 1.70
CA PRO A 183 4.09 -2.17 1.97
C PRO A 183 5.07 -2.57 3.07
N ILE A 184 4.59 -3.28 4.11
CA ILE A 184 5.45 -3.77 5.19
C ILE A 184 6.50 -4.72 4.61
N ILE A 185 6.04 -5.72 3.83
CA ILE A 185 6.92 -6.68 3.16
C ILE A 185 7.89 -5.93 2.22
N SER A 186 7.40 -4.95 1.46
CA SER A 186 8.19 -4.18 0.50
C SER A 186 9.34 -3.40 1.16
N ILE A 187 9.07 -2.69 2.26
CA ILE A 187 10.10 -1.94 3.01
C ILE A 187 11.07 -2.88 3.73
N GLN A 188 10.61 -4.01 4.24
CA GLN A 188 11.51 -5.01 4.81
C GLN A 188 12.41 -5.64 3.75
N ILE A 189 11.91 -5.93 2.55
CA ILE A 189 12.74 -6.38 1.42
C ILE A 189 13.79 -5.31 1.08
N LEU A 190 13.38 -4.04 1.00
CA LEU A 190 14.29 -2.93 0.77
C LEU A 190 15.39 -2.90 1.86
N GLY A 191 15.01 -3.02 3.14
CA GLY A 191 15.94 -3.10 4.27
C GLY A 191 16.91 -4.28 4.18
N ALA A 192 16.43 -5.46 3.80
CA ALA A 192 17.26 -6.64 3.61
C ALA A 192 18.29 -6.43 2.49
N LEU A 193 17.89 -5.84 1.35
CA LEU A 193 18.80 -5.52 0.25
C LEU A 193 19.91 -4.57 0.68
N TYR A 194 19.57 -3.52 1.43
CA TYR A 194 20.53 -2.56 1.97
C TYR A 194 21.48 -3.18 3.00
N TYR A 195 20.95 -4.03 3.90
CA TYR A 195 21.74 -4.73 4.92
C TYR A 195 22.75 -5.71 4.31
N LEU A 196 22.34 -6.47 3.30
CA LEU A 196 23.22 -7.40 2.57
C LEU A 196 24.30 -6.66 1.78
N ALA A 197 23.95 -5.53 1.15
CA ALA A 197 24.90 -4.72 0.39
C ALA A 197 26.01 -4.13 1.27
N THR A 198 25.68 -3.68 2.49
CA THR A 198 26.65 -3.14 3.46
C THR A 198 27.59 -4.21 4.00
N ARG A 199 27.09 -5.39 4.37
CA ARG A 199 27.93 -6.53 4.80
C ARG A 199 28.93 -6.96 3.73
N LYS A 200 28.51 -7.04 2.47
CA LYS A 200 29.38 -7.43 1.35
C LYS A 200 30.52 -6.43 1.12
N LYS A 201 30.27 -5.14 1.36
CA LYS A 201 31.28 -4.08 1.24
C LYS A 201 32.33 -4.15 2.37
N GLN A 202 31.92 -4.47 3.59
CA GLN A 202 32.83 -4.70 4.72
C GLN A 202 33.69 -5.96 4.52
N SER A 203 33.10 -7.07 4.05
CA SER A 203 33.84 -8.32 3.79
C SER A 203 34.90 -8.20 2.68
N LYS A 204 34.69 -7.35 1.67
CA LYS A 204 35.67 -7.11 0.60
C LYS A 204 36.76 -6.08 0.95
N GLY A 205 36.53 -5.25 1.96
CA GLY A 205 37.50 -4.22 2.40
C GLY A 205 38.56 -4.73 3.39
N GLY A 206 38.39 -5.93 3.97
CA GLY A 206 39.29 -6.49 4.99
C GLY A 206 40.35 -7.48 4.47
N VAL A 207 40.71 -7.45 3.18
CA VAL A 207 41.75 -8.33 2.58
C VAL A 207 42.99 -7.54 2.12
N HIS A 208 43.08 -6.25 2.47
CA HIS A 208 44.26 -5.43 2.21
C HIS A 208 44.67 -4.72 3.49
N ASP A 209 45.21 -5.46 4.45
CA ASP A 209 46.13 -4.95 5.47
C ASP A 209 47.20 -6.04 5.71
#